data_AF-A0A0A0EHH7-F1
#
_entry.id   AF-A0A0A0EHH7-F1
#
_cell.length_a   1.000
_cell.length_b   1.000
_cell.length_c   1.000
_cell.angle_alpha   90.00
_cell.angle_beta   90.00
_cell.angle_gamma   90.00
#
_symmetry.space_group_name_H-M   'P 1'
#
loop_
_entity.id
_entity.type
_entity.pdbx_description
1 polymer ?
#
loop_
_entity_poly.entity_id
_entity_poly.type
_entity_poly.pdbx_seq_one_letter_code
_entity_poly.pdbx_strand_id
1 'polypeptide(L)'
;MAARLPHRRVALKWLHWTMVPLIIWFLIVTPDVALSIGGRTAFLIHSNVALFFVTLSLLWFADLMRRGLAGRPGPKLPPWARRVHRWLHLSLIWGLFLVALTGFLLGLTSATQLRAGGFLPFAPPLGLRDANEIIGTIHIYEFYLLAAIVLLHAGFHIWRHVRLRDNALRIMVPRRFHRYL
;
A
#
# COMPACT_ATOMS: atom_id res chain seq x y z
N MET A 1 21.63 -22.69 -11.77
CA MET A 1 20.89 -22.93 -10.51
C MET A 1 19.67 -22.00 -10.47
N ALA A 2 18.45 -22.53 -10.57
CA ALA A 2 17.26 -21.70 -10.37
C ALA A 2 17.16 -21.31 -8.89
N ALA A 3 17.19 -20.01 -8.59
CA ALA A 3 17.02 -19.52 -7.22
C ALA A 3 15.66 -20.02 -6.68
N ARG A 4 15.68 -20.74 -5.55
CA ARG A 4 14.44 -21.15 -4.88
C ARG A 4 13.73 -19.89 -4.37
N LEU A 5 12.63 -19.52 -5.03
CA LEU A 5 11.81 -18.41 -4.59
C LEU A 5 11.28 -18.66 -3.16
N PRO A 6 11.18 -17.62 -2.32
CA PRO A 6 10.66 -17.77 -0.97
C PRO A 6 9.20 -18.26 -1.01
N HIS A 7 8.83 -19.07 -0.02
CA HIS A 7 7.45 -19.54 0.12
C HIS A 7 6.47 -18.36 0.18
N ARG A 8 5.36 -18.39 -0.58
CA ARG A 8 4.40 -17.28 -0.75
C ARG A 8 4.05 -16.57 0.57
N ARG A 9 3.80 -17.36 1.63
CA ARG A 9 3.48 -16.82 2.97
C ARG A 9 4.59 -15.93 3.53
N VAL A 10 5.86 -16.29 3.34
CA VAL A 10 7.01 -15.52 3.82
C VAL A 10 7.11 -14.22 3.02
N ALA A 11 6.99 -14.31 1.69
CA ALA A 11 6.99 -13.13 0.82
C ALA A 11 5.88 -12.13 1.20
N LEU A 12 4.64 -12.61 1.42
CA LEU A 12 3.52 -11.76 1.82
C LEU A 12 3.71 -11.11 3.20
N LYS A 13 4.37 -11.78 4.15
CA LYS A 13 4.70 -11.16 5.45
C LYS A 13 5.68 -10.02 5.28
N TRP A 14 6.74 -10.22 4.50
CA TRP A 14 7.70 -9.17 4.20
C TRP A 14 7.03 -8.01 3.47
N LEU A 15 6.28 -8.30 2.41
CA LEU A 15 5.50 -7.31 1.66
C LEU A 15 4.60 -6.48 2.59
N HIS A 16 3.79 -7.15 3.42
CA HIS A 16 2.90 -6.49 4.39
C HIS A 16 3.67 -5.59 5.35
N TRP A 17 4.72 -6.09 6.00
CA TRP A 17 5.48 -5.31 6.98
C TRP A 17 6.33 -4.21 6.36
N THR A 18 6.75 -4.35 5.11
CA THR A 18 7.40 -3.29 4.34
C THR A 18 6.42 -2.18 3.96
N MET A 19 5.16 -2.51 3.65
CA MET A 19 4.16 -1.49 3.33
C MET A 19 3.83 -0.55 4.49
N VAL A 20 3.87 -1.04 5.74
CA VAL A 20 3.52 -0.22 6.92
C VAL A 20 4.38 1.04 7.06
N PRO A 21 5.73 0.97 7.14
CA PRO A 21 6.56 2.18 7.22
C PRO A 21 6.49 3.03 5.96
N LEU A 22 6.25 2.43 4.77
CA LEU A 22 6.06 3.21 3.54
C LEU A 22 4.79 4.06 3.59
N ILE A 23 3.66 3.49 4.03
CA ILE A 23 2.41 4.25 4.21
C ILE A 23 2.62 5.38 5.23
N ILE A 24 3.30 5.12 6.34
CA ILE A 24 3.62 6.15 7.35
C ILE A 24 4.49 7.24 6.73
N TRP A 25 5.51 6.88 5.95
CA TRP A 25 6.35 7.83 5.23
C TRP A 25 5.52 8.76 4.35
N PHE A 26 4.62 8.22 3.51
CA PHE A 26 3.79 9.03 2.61
C PHE A 26 2.70 9.84 3.30
N LEU A 27 2.30 9.47 4.52
CA LEU A 27 1.41 10.28 5.34
C LEU A 27 2.08 11.53 5.92
N ILE A 28 3.39 11.45 6.19
CA ILE A 28 4.14 12.52 6.87
C ILE A 28 4.92 13.37 5.86
N VAL A 29 5.59 12.70 4.93
CA VAL A 29 6.50 13.31 3.96
C VAL A 29 5.78 13.42 2.63
N THR A 30 5.01 14.48 2.43
CA THR A 30 4.44 14.83 1.12
C THR A 30 5.53 15.38 0.19
N PRO A 31 5.28 15.51 -1.13
CA PRO A 31 6.23 16.13 -2.05
C PRO A 31 6.68 17.53 -1.61
N ASP A 32 5.75 18.35 -1.11
CA ASP A 32 6.03 19.70 -0.64
C ASP A 32 6.91 19.69 0.62
N VAL A 33 6.62 18.78 1.56
CA VAL A 33 7.45 18.59 2.77
C VAL A 33 8.85 18.11 2.40
N ALA A 34 8.98 17.17 1.46
CA ALA A 34 10.28 16.71 0.99
C ALA A 34 11.10 17.86 0.37
N LEU A 35 10.46 18.70 -0.46
CA LEU A 35 11.09 19.89 -1.04
C LEU A 35 11.48 20.91 0.03
N SER A 36 10.65 21.13 1.05
CA SER A 36 10.94 22.13 2.09
C SER A 36 12.09 21.74 3.00
N ILE A 37 12.25 20.44 3.33
CA ILE A 37 13.28 19.99 4.29
C ILE A 37 14.65 19.75 3.65
N GLY A 38 14.71 19.41 2.36
CA GLY A 38 15.95 18.99 1.71
C GLY A 38 16.01 19.27 0.21
N GLY A 39 15.14 20.16 -0.28
CA GLY A 39 15.11 20.60 -1.66
C GLY A 39 14.95 19.44 -2.65
N ARG A 40 15.64 19.58 -3.78
CA ARG A 40 15.58 18.60 -4.87
C ARG A 40 16.05 17.20 -4.47
N THR A 41 17.06 17.09 -3.61
CA THR A 41 17.61 15.79 -3.20
C THR A 41 16.58 14.98 -2.40
N ALA A 42 15.94 15.60 -1.41
CA ALA A 42 14.89 14.94 -0.63
C ALA A 42 13.66 14.60 -1.48
N PHE A 43 13.29 15.46 -2.43
CA PHE A 43 12.24 15.15 -3.41
C PHE A 43 12.59 13.91 -4.27
N LEU A 44 13.82 13.78 -4.75
CA LEU A 44 14.26 12.60 -5.50
C LEU A 44 14.23 11.33 -4.64
N ILE A 45 14.61 11.42 -3.37
CA ILE A 45 14.49 10.30 -2.42
C ILE A 45 13.03 9.91 -2.26
N HIS A 46 12.14 10.86 -1.99
CA HIS A 46 10.70 10.62 -1.89
C HIS A 46 10.16 9.94 -3.17
N SER A 47 10.57 10.43 -4.35
CA SER A 47 10.19 9.85 -5.64
C SER A 47 10.70 8.40 -5.83
N ASN A 48 11.94 8.10 -5.40
CA ASN A 48 12.47 6.72 -5.42
C ASN A 48 11.72 5.79 -4.46
N VAL A 49 11.39 6.28 -3.26
CA VAL A 49 10.56 5.53 -2.30
C VAL A 49 9.17 5.27 -2.89
N ALA A 50 8.61 6.23 -3.65
CA ALA A 50 7.32 6.07 -4.30
C ALA A 50 7.36 4.99 -5.39
N LEU A 51 8.42 4.96 -6.20
CA LEU A 51 8.63 3.91 -7.19
C LEU A 51 8.67 2.52 -6.55
N PHE A 52 9.40 2.39 -5.43
CA PHE A 52 9.46 1.15 -4.67
C PHE A 52 8.09 0.75 -4.13
N PHE A 53 7.36 1.68 -3.51
CA PHE A 53 6.01 1.46 -2.98
C PHE A 53 5.00 1.04 -4.06
N VAL A 54 4.99 1.72 -5.20
CA VAL A 54 4.13 1.38 -6.35
C VAL A 54 4.46 -0.02 -6.86
N THR A 55 5.75 -0.35 -7.00
CA THR A 55 6.18 -1.69 -7.44
C THR A 55 5.64 -2.77 -6.52
N LEU A 56 5.79 -2.60 -5.20
CA LEU A 56 5.25 -3.54 -4.21
C LEU A 56 3.73 -3.65 -4.27
N SER A 57 3.02 -2.53 -4.52
CA SER A 57 1.56 -2.48 -4.62
C SER A 57 1.06 -3.27 -5.83
N LEU A 58 1.70 -3.07 -6.99
CA LEU A 58 1.42 -3.81 -8.21
C LEU A 58 1.71 -5.31 -8.06
N LEU A 59 2.81 -5.68 -7.40
CA LEU A 59 3.13 -7.08 -7.12
C LEU A 59 2.10 -7.74 -6.20
N TRP A 60 1.63 -7.02 -5.17
CA TRP A 60 0.59 -7.53 -4.28
C TRP A 60 -0.73 -7.74 -5.04
N PHE A 61 -1.12 -6.74 -5.83
CA PHE A 61 -2.31 -6.81 -6.65
C PHE A 61 -2.24 -7.97 -7.66
N ALA A 62 -1.10 -8.16 -8.33
CA ALA A 62 -0.88 -9.28 -9.24
C ALA A 62 -0.96 -10.65 -8.53
N ASP A 63 -0.41 -10.78 -7.31
CA ASP A 63 -0.56 -12.02 -6.53
C ASP A 63 -2.03 -12.28 -6.15
N LEU A 64 -2.78 -11.22 -5.80
CA LEU A 64 -4.22 -11.31 -5.53
C LEU A 64 -4.97 -11.79 -6.78
N MET A 65 -4.72 -11.20 -7.95
CA MET A 65 -5.39 -11.59 -9.19
C MET A 65 -5.06 -13.03 -9.59
N ARG A 66 -3.80 -13.45 -9.41
CA ARG A 66 -3.34 -14.79 -9.82
C ARG A 66 -3.81 -15.89 -8.87
N ARG A 67 -3.83 -15.64 -7.56
CA ARG A 67 -3.96 -16.70 -6.54
C ARG A 67 -5.03 -16.45 -5.49
N GLY A 68 -5.77 -15.35 -5.62
CA GLY A 68 -6.78 -14.91 -4.65
C GLY A 68 -6.18 -14.49 -3.31
N LEU A 69 -7.08 -14.11 -2.39
CA LEU A 69 -6.70 -13.65 -1.06
C LEU A 69 -6.03 -14.77 -0.25
N ALA A 70 -4.81 -14.54 0.22
CA ALA A 70 -4.04 -15.55 0.96
C ALA A 70 -4.58 -15.86 2.37
N GLY A 71 -5.29 -14.91 2.99
CA GLY A 71 -5.86 -15.04 4.33
C GLY A 71 -7.31 -15.52 4.30
N ARG A 72 -7.62 -16.54 5.12
CA ARG A 72 -9.00 -16.97 5.37
C ARG A 72 -9.51 -16.37 6.69
N PRO A 73 -10.80 -16.04 6.80
CA PRO A 73 -11.39 -15.63 8.07
C PRO A 73 -11.16 -16.71 9.13
N GLY A 74 -10.71 -16.31 10.32
CA GLY A 74 -10.49 -17.21 11.45
C GLY A 74 -11.77 -17.94 11.90
N PRO A 75 -11.65 -19.14 12.48
CA PRO A 75 -12.80 -19.97 12.86
C PRO A 75 -13.68 -19.33 13.93
N LYS A 76 -13.12 -18.48 14.79
CA LYS A 76 -13.83 -17.76 15.85
C LYS A 76 -14.60 -16.51 15.38
N LEU A 77 -14.48 -16.11 14.10
CA LEU A 77 -15.16 -14.91 13.60
C LEU A 77 -16.67 -15.17 13.41
N PRO A 78 -17.54 -14.28 13.91
CA PRO A 78 -18.97 -14.33 13.58
C PRO A 78 -19.22 -14.03 12.08
N PRO A 79 -20.36 -14.41 11.50
CA PRO A 79 -20.62 -14.30 10.06
C PRO A 79 -20.44 -12.88 9.48
N TRP A 80 -20.85 -11.84 10.21
CA TRP A 80 -20.65 -10.45 9.80
C TRP A 80 -19.17 -10.08 9.73
N ALA A 81 -18.37 -10.51 10.71
CA ALA A 81 -16.95 -10.18 10.80
C ALA A 81 -16.12 -10.93 9.73
N ARG A 82 -16.60 -12.08 9.25
CA ARG A 82 -16.00 -12.77 8.09
C ARG A 82 -16.17 -11.97 6.80
N ARG A 83 -17.34 -11.33 6.61
CA ARG A 83 -17.58 -10.41 5.49
C ARG A 83 -16.68 -9.19 5.60
N VAL A 84 -16.64 -8.54 6.77
CA VAL A 84 -15.76 -7.40 7.04
C VAL A 84 -14.30 -7.75 6.79
N HIS A 85 -13.82 -8.90 7.26
CA HIS A 85 -12.46 -9.38 6.99
C HIS A 85 -12.15 -9.40 5.49
N ARG A 86 -13.04 -10.00 4.68
CA ARG A 86 -12.83 -10.09 3.22
C ARG A 86 -12.83 -8.70 2.59
N TRP A 87 -13.83 -7.88 2.88
CA TRP A 87 -13.92 -6.53 2.34
C TRP A 87 -12.72 -5.68 2.71
N LEU A 88 -12.31 -5.63 3.98
CA LEU A 88 -11.15 -4.85 4.42
C LEU A 88 -9.87 -5.25 3.66
N HIS A 89 -9.57 -6.54 3.54
CA HIS A 89 -8.35 -6.97 2.85
C HIS A 89 -8.41 -6.69 1.34
N LEU A 90 -9.57 -6.90 0.70
CA LEU A 90 -9.71 -6.60 -0.72
C LEU A 90 -9.64 -5.10 -0.97
N SER A 91 -10.35 -4.28 -0.19
CA SER A 91 -10.33 -2.83 -0.28
C SER A 91 -8.92 -2.27 -0.10
N LEU A 92 -8.10 -2.83 0.79
CA LEU A 92 -6.70 -2.42 0.94
C LEU A 92 -5.86 -2.73 -0.31
N ILE A 93 -5.92 -3.96 -0.82
CA ILE A 93 -5.09 -4.36 -1.97
C ILE A 93 -5.55 -3.64 -3.25
N TRP A 94 -6.87 -3.50 -3.45
CA TRP A 94 -7.43 -2.69 -4.54
C TRP A 94 -7.08 -1.22 -4.37
N GLY A 95 -7.22 -0.65 -3.18
CA GLY A 95 -6.87 0.75 -2.93
C GLY A 95 -5.40 1.04 -3.18
N LEU A 96 -4.48 0.16 -2.77
CA LEU A 96 -3.06 0.28 -3.11
C LEU A 96 -2.82 0.29 -4.63
N PHE A 97 -3.51 -0.57 -5.37
CA PHE A 97 -3.46 -0.60 -6.83
C PHE A 97 -4.04 0.68 -7.44
N LEU A 98 -5.18 1.15 -6.96
CA LEU A 98 -5.84 2.33 -7.49
C LEU A 98 -5.03 3.60 -7.21
N VAL A 99 -4.37 3.73 -6.05
CA VAL A 99 -3.36 4.77 -5.78
C VAL A 99 -2.24 4.74 -6.83
N ALA A 100 -1.71 3.55 -7.16
CA ALA A 100 -0.71 3.43 -8.21
C ALA A 100 -1.25 3.84 -9.59
N LEU A 101 -2.51 3.49 -9.89
CA LEU A 101 -3.18 3.85 -11.14
C LEU A 101 -3.40 5.37 -11.25
N THR A 102 -3.93 6.02 -10.21
CA THR A 102 -4.13 7.48 -10.20
C THR A 102 -2.80 8.23 -10.20
N GLY A 103 -1.74 7.67 -9.59
CA GLY A 103 -0.38 8.17 -9.70
C GLY A 103 0.19 8.10 -11.12
N PHE A 104 -0.09 7.01 -11.86
CA PHE A 104 0.23 6.93 -13.29
C PHE A 104 -0.56 7.97 -14.09
N LEU A 105 -1.86 8.12 -13.82
CA LEU A 105 -2.72 9.10 -14.50
C LEU A 105 -2.29 10.54 -14.23
N LEU A 106 -1.76 10.84 -13.05
CA LEU A 106 -1.10 12.12 -12.73
C LEU A 106 0.08 12.39 -13.68
N GLY A 107 0.92 11.39 -13.95
CA GLY A 107 1.99 11.50 -14.93
C GLY A 107 1.47 11.67 -16.35
N LEU A 108 0.43 10.92 -16.71
CA LEU A 108 -0.17 10.95 -18.04
C LEU A 108 -0.82 12.31 -18.37
N THR A 109 -1.48 12.93 -17.40
CA THR A 109 -2.17 14.21 -17.58
C THR A 109 -1.28 15.43 -17.37
N SER A 110 -0.07 15.24 -16.84
CA SER A 110 0.89 16.31 -16.55
C SER A 110 1.25 17.15 -17.78
N ALA A 111 1.56 18.43 -17.55
CA ALA A 111 2.12 19.35 -18.54
C ALA A 111 3.57 19.05 -18.89
N THR A 112 4.29 18.34 -18.03
CA THR A 112 5.71 18.01 -18.22
C THR A 112 5.98 16.54 -17.95
N GLN A 113 7.02 15.99 -18.57
CA GLN A 113 7.44 14.62 -18.33
C GLN A 113 7.82 14.40 -16.86
N LEU A 114 6.97 13.70 -16.12
CA LEU A 114 7.32 13.24 -14.78
C LEU A 114 8.27 12.05 -14.87
N ARG A 115 9.19 11.98 -13.92
CA ARG A 115 10.19 10.90 -13.82
C ARG A 115 10.23 10.37 -12.40
N ALA A 116 9.96 9.09 -12.24
CA ALA A 116 10.17 8.38 -10.99
C ALA A 116 11.67 8.30 -10.70
N GLY A 117 12.07 8.73 -9.50
CA GLY A 117 13.48 8.79 -9.11
C GLY A 117 14.32 9.79 -9.90
N GLY A 118 13.70 10.65 -10.72
CA GLY A 118 14.40 11.57 -11.63
C GLY A 118 14.93 10.95 -12.92
N PHE A 119 14.85 9.62 -13.10
CA PHE A 119 15.41 8.92 -14.26
C PHE A 119 14.36 8.14 -15.07
N LEU A 120 13.35 7.55 -14.44
CA LEU A 120 12.40 6.66 -15.12
C LEU A 120 11.14 7.42 -15.55
N PRO A 121 10.96 7.77 -16.84
CA PRO A 121 9.67 8.25 -17.33
C PRO A 121 8.63 7.14 -17.20
N PHE A 122 7.53 7.40 -16.51
CA PHE A 122 6.51 6.38 -16.24
C PHE A 122 5.19 6.61 -16.99
N ALA A 123 4.97 7.80 -17.54
CA ALA A 123 3.82 8.12 -18.39
C ALA A 123 4.17 9.25 -19.38
N PRO A 124 3.65 9.24 -20.62
CA PRO A 124 3.80 10.35 -21.55
C PRO A 124 2.94 11.55 -21.12
N PRO A 125 3.40 12.80 -21.23
CA PRO A 125 2.68 13.96 -20.70
C PRO A 125 1.75 14.54 -21.76
N LEU A 126 0.43 14.46 -21.53
CA LEU A 126 -0.58 14.92 -22.49
C LEU A 126 -0.92 16.42 -22.36
N GLY A 127 -0.43 17.12 -21.33
CA GLY A 127 -0.70 18.55 -21.18
C GLY A 127 -2.11 18.92 -20.72
N LEU A 128 -2.84 17.97 -20.13
CA LEU A 128 -4.25 18.13 -19.75
C LEU A 128 -4.36 18.72 -18.33
N ARG A 129 -4.17 20.03 -18.20
CA ARG A 129 -4.10 20.73 -16.90
C ARG A 129 -5.31 20.48 -15.99
N ASP A 130 -6.52 20.70 -16.50
CA ASP A 130 -7.75 20.52 -15.71
C ASP A 130 -7.92 19.06 -15.24
N ALA A 131 -7.61 18.11 -16.12
CA ALA A 131 -7.64 16.70 -15.76
C ALA A 131 -6.55 16.36 -14.73
N ASN A 132 -5.37 16.97 -14.82
CA ASN A 132 -4.28 16.77 -13.89
C ASN A 132 -4.65 17.26 -12.47
N GLU A 133 -5.30 18.41 -12.36
CA GLU A 133 -5.79 18.95 -11.08
C GLU A 133 -6.85 18.04 -10.45
N ILE A 134 -7.82 17.56 -11.26
CA ILE A 134 -8.86 16.63 -10.80
C ILE A 134 -8.23 15.32 -10.33
N ILE A 135 -7.36 14.72 -11.13
CA ILE A 135 -6.73 13.44 -10.82
C ILE A 135 -5.80 13.56 -9.61
N GLY A 136 -5.08 14.69 -9.47
CA GLY A 136 -4.28 14.98 -8.28
C GLY A 136 -5.13 15.06 -7.02
N THR A 137 -6.28 15.73 -7.10
CA THR A 137 -7.24 15.79 -5.99
C THR A 137 -7.76 14.40 -5.63
N ILE A 138 -8.14 13.59 -6.62
CA ILE A 138 -8.57 12.20 -6.41
C ILE A 138 -7.47 11.39 -5.75
N HIS A 139 -6.23 11.45 -6.25
CA HIS A 139 -5.09 10.71 -5.71
C HIS A 139 -4.81 11.03 -4.24
N ILE A 140 -4.93 12.31 -3.86
CA ILE A 140 -4.78 12.76 -2.46
C ILE A 140 -5.88 12.16 -1.58
N TYR A 141 -7.16 12.32 -1.95
CA TYR A 141 -8.28 11.79 -1.17
C TYR A 141 -8.25 10.27 -1.07
N GLU A 142 -7.90 9.61 -2.17
CA GLU A 142 -7.73 8.17 -2.23
C GLU A 142 -6.66 7.68 -1.25
N PHE A 143 -5.51 8.35 -1.18
CA PHE A 143 -4.44 7.98 -0.25
C PHE A 143 -4.87 8.16 1.21
N TYR A 144 -5.56 9.25 1.56
CA TYR A 144 -6.10 9.46 2.91
C TYR A 144 -7.19 8.46 3.27
N LEU A 145 -8.08 8.13 2.33
CA LEU A 145 -9.08 7.08 2.52
C LEU A 145 -8.42 5.73 2.76
N LEU A 146 -7.38 5.40 1.98
CA LEU A 146 -6.61 4.17 2.16
C LEU A 146 -5.98 4.12 3.56
N ALA A 147 -5.42 5.23 4.04
CA ALA A 147 -4.88 5.32 5.40
C ALA A 147 -5.95 5.09 6.47
N ALA A 148 -7.16 5.64 6.30
CA ALA A 148 -8.28 5.36 7.20
C ALA A 148 -8.66 3.86 7.19
N ILE A 149 -8.67 3.22 6.02
CA ILE A 149 -8.94 1.78 5.90
C ILE A 149 -7.82 0.96 6.57
N VAL A 150 -6.55 1.40 6.50
CA VAL A 150 -5.42 0.78 7.22
C VAL A 150 -5.63 0.84 8.73
N LEU A 151 -6.09 1.97 9.26
CA LEU A 151 -6.42 2.11 10.68
C LEU A 151 -7.59 1.19 11.08
N LEU A 152 -8.65 1.13 10.27
CA LEU A 152 -9.77 0.21 10.49
C LEU A 152 -9.31 -1.26 10.44
N HIS A 153 -8.42 -1.60 9.52
CA HIS A 153 -7.83 -2.93 9.42
C HIS A 153 -7.00 -3.29 10.67
N ALA A 154 -6.12 -2.39 11.11
CA ALA A 154 -5.35 -2.57 12.34
C ALA A 154 -6.29 -2.72 13.56
N GLY A 155 -7.26 -1.82 13.69
CA GLY A 155 -8.28 -1.86 14.75
C GLY A 155 -9.09 -3.16 14.76
N PHE A 156 -9.49 -3.66 13.59
CA PHE A 156 -10.17 -4.94 13.45
C PHE A 156 -9.31 -6.10 13.98
N HIS A 157 -8.02 -6.12 13.67
CA HIS A 157 -7.10 -7.15 14.16
C HIS A 157 -6.77 -7.02 15.65
N ILE A 158 -6.71 -5.79 16.18
CA ILE A 158 -6.57 -5.53 17.62
C ILE A 158 -7.83 -6.03 18.35
N TRP A 159 -9.03 -5.68 17.88
CA TRP A 159 -10.29 -6.16 18.43
C TRP A 159 -10.36 -7.69 18.46
N ARG A 160 -9.98 -8.36 17.37
CA ARG A 160 -9.91 -9.84 17.31
C ARG A 160 -8.98 -10.41 18.37
N HIS A 161 -7.82 -9.78 18.55
CA HIS A 161 -6.85 -10.22 19.53
C HIS A 161 -7.40 -10.08 20.96
N VAL A 162 -7.95 -8.92 21.34
CA VAL A 162 -8.43 -8.67 22.70
C VAL A 162 -9.73 -9.43 23.02
N ARG A 163 -10.68 -9.51 22.07
CA ARG A 163 -12.03 -10.05 22.30
C ARG A 163 -12.15 -11.53 21.97
N LEU A 164 -11.58 -11.98 20.86
CA LEU A 164 -11.72 -13.37 20.39
C LEU A 164 -10.52 -14.24 20.78
N ARG A 165 -9.37 -13.62 21.09
CA ARG A 165 -8.11 -14.30 21.43
C ARG A 165 -7.82 -15.42 20.43
N ASP A 166 -7.92 -15.08 19.15
CA ASP A 166 -7.90 -16.04 18.03
C ASP A 166 -6.50 -16.24 17.43
N ASN A 167 -5.46 -15.67 18.06
CA ASN A 167 -4.06 -15.72 17.63
C ASN A 167 -3.82 -15.25 16.19
N ALA A 168 -4.75 -14.52 15.57
CA ALA A 168 -4.63 -14.10 14.18
C ALA A 168 -3.39 -13.24 13.91
N LEU A 169 -2.99 -12.41 14.87
CA LEU A 169 -1.78 -11.59 14.77
C LEU A 169 -0.52 -12.44 14.58
N ARG A 170 -0.43 -13.62 15.20
CA ARG A 170 0.73 -14.52 15.06
C ARG A 170 0.94 -15.03 13.63
N ILE A 171 -0.09 -14.97 12.79
CA ILE A 171 0.00 -15.31 11.38
C ILE A 171 0.91 -14.33 10.64
N MET A 172 0.81 -13.02 10.92
CA MET A 172 1.55 -11.98 10.21
C MET A 172 2.74 -11.43 11.02
N VAL A 173 2.66 -11.42 12.35
CA VAL A 173 3.73 -10.89 13.21
C VAL A 173 4.96 -11.82 13.20
N PRO A 174 6.19 -11.29 13.12
CA PRO A 174 7.42 -12.07 13.26
C PRO A 174 7.48 -12.88 14.58
N ARG A 175 8.06 -14.09 14.53
CA ARG A 175 8.10 -15.02 15.67
C ARG A 175 8.66 -14.41 16.96
N ARG A 176 9.65 -13.51 16.85
CA ARG A 176 10.27 -12.82 18.00
C ARG A 176 9.28 -12.06 18.88
N PHE A 177 8.14 -11.64 18.34
CA PHE A 177 7.12 -10.88 19.07
C PHE A 177 5.94 -11.75 19.54
N HIS A 178 5.94 -13.05 19.27
CA HIS A 178 4.83 -13.94 19.63
C HIS A 178 4.61 -14.06 21.14
N ARG A 179 5.64 -13.77 21.96
CA ARG A 179 5.51 -13.74 23.42
C ARG A 179 4.57 -12.64 23.95
N TYR A 180 4.29 -11.63 23.13
CA TYR A 180 3.43 -10.49 23.47
C TYR A 180 2.02 -10.59 22.86
N LEU A 181 1.70 -11.71 22.21
CA LEU A 181 0.45 -11.96 21.47
C LEU A 181 -0.25 -13.21 21.99
#